data_AF-A0A0T9RBC3-F1
#
_entry.id   AF-A0A0T9RBC3-F1
#
_cell.length_a   1.000
_cell.length_b   1.000
_cell.length_c   1.000
_cell.angle_alpha   90.00
_cell.angle_beta   90.00
_cell.angle_gamma   90.00
#
_symmetry.space_group_name_H-M   'P 1'
#
loop_
_entity.id
_entity.type
_entity.pdbx_description
1 polymer ?
#
loop_
_entity_poly.entity_id
_entity_poly.type
_entity_poly.pdbx_seq_one_letter_code
_entity_poly.pdbx_strand_id
1 'polypeptide(L)'
;MVPDNGPLPEGRYWIVERPKDGVKTRINIAMKDFPTKFTHAPTDHNEWFGLYRDDGKIDDYTWINNVERGNFRLHPIGPMGVSMGCITLQHAADFQVLRQALLHTQTITVNGTKLMAYGGIEVVTYGNTCP
;
A
#
# COMPACT_ATOMS: atom_id res chain seq x y z
N MET A 1 17.05 -10.67 6.06
CA MET A 1 16.07 -9.94 5.22
C MET A 1 16.85 -8.92 4.40
N VAL A 2 16.42 -8.59 3.18
CA VAL A 2 17.03 -7.55 2.33
C VAL A 2 16.01 -6.43 2.16
N PRO A 3 16.42 -5.13 2.18
CA PRO A 3 15.51 -4.03 1.87
C PRO A 3 14.76 -4.26 0.56
N ASP A 4 13.49 -3.85 0.51
CA ASP A 4 12.62 -3.90 -0.68
C ASP A 4 12.49 -5.26 -1.38
N ASN A 5 12.84 -6.36 -0.70
CA ASN A 5 12.76 -7.71 -1.25
C ASN A 5 11.88 -8.63 -0.40
N GLY A 6 11.05 -9.42 -1.06
CA GLY A 6 10.13 -10.37 -0.43
C GLY A 6 8.74 -9.80 -0.15
N PRO A 7 7.83 -10.65 0.38
CA PRO A 7 6.42 -10.33 0.56
C PRO A 7 6.20 -9.24 1.61
N LEU A 8 4.95 -8.77 1.71
CA LEU A 8 4.50 -8.00 2.86
C LEU A 8 4.80 -8.82 4.12
N PRO A 9 5.48 -8.26 5.13
CA PRO A 9 5.77 -8.99 6.35
C PRO A 9 4.50 -9.42 7.10
N GLU A 10 4.62 -10.45 7.93
CA GLU A 10 3.49 -10.91 8.73
C GLU A 10 3.02 -9.87 9.74
N GLY A 11 1.73 -9.90 10.06
CA GLY A 11 1.12 -9.02 11.06
C GLY A 11 -0.12 -8.31 10.55
N ARG A 12 -0.63 -7.40 11.38
CA ARG A 12 -1.82 -6.60 11.07
C ARG A 12 -1.42 -5.27 10.46
N TYR A 13 -2.21 -4.84 9.48
CA TYR A 13 -2.01 -3.60 8.75
C TYR A 13 -3.31 -2.82 8.67
N TRP A 14 -3.24 -1.53 8.90
CA TRP A 14 -4.35 -0.59 8.69
C TRP A 14 -4.36 -0.15 7.23
N ILE A 15 -5.54 -0.22 6.60
CA ILE A 15 -5.76 0.33 5.26
C ILE A 15 -6.08 1.82 5.42
N VAL A 16 -5.19 2.69 4.99
CA VAL A 16 -5.29 4.13 5.23
C VAL A 16 -5.24 4.92 3.94
N GLU A 17 -5.77 6.14 3.96
CA GLU A 17 -5.57 7.04 2.82
C GLU A 17 -4.07 7.29 2.66
N ARG A 18 -3.58 7.21 1.42
CA ARG A 18 -2.19 7.51 1.14
C ARG A 18 -1.90 8.99 1.49
N PRO A 19 -0.81 9.28 2.24
CA PRO A 19 -0.42 10.65 2.51
C PRO A 19 -0.23 11.44 1.21
N LYS A 20 -0.98 12.52 1.08
CA LYS A 20 -0.87 13.47 -0.03
C LYS A 20 -0.05 14.66 0.45
N ASP A 21 1.27 14.48 0.52
CA ASP A 21 2.16 15.51 1.06
C ASP A 21 2.30 16.72 0.12
N GLY A 22 1.42 17.71 0.25
CA GLY A 22 1.56 19.01 -0.43
C GLY A 22 1.52 18.99 -1.97
N VAL A 23 1.56 20.19 -2.56
CA VAL A 23 1.38 20.37 -4.02
C VAL A 23 2.53 19.77 -4.82
N LYS A 24 3.78 19.89 -4.33
CA LYS A 24 4.97 19.37 -5.04
C LYS A 24 4.91 17.85 -5.23
N THR A 25 4.51 17.10 -4.20
CA THR A 25 4.39 15.63 -4.29
C THR A 25 3.31 15.23 -5.27
N ARG A 26 2.17 15.94 -5.29
CA ARG A 26 1.09 15.71 -6.25
C ARG A 26 1.54 15.92 -7.69
N ILE A 27 2.32 16.98 -7.97
CA ILE A 27 2.90 17.23 -9.29
C ILE A 27 3.87 16.11 -9.67
N ASN A 28 4.76 15.71 -8.76
CA ASN A 28 5.71 14.63 -8.99
C ASN A 28 5.01 13.30 -9.30
N ILE A 29 3.94 12.97 -8.58
CA ILE A 29 3.10 11.81 -8.86
C ILE A 29 2.49 11.90 -10.25
N ALA A 30 1.85 13.03 -10.58
CA ALA A 30 1.21 13.22 -11.88
C ALA A 30 2.20 13.07 -13.05
N MET A 31 3.44 13.56 -12.90
CA MET A 31 4.50 13.39 -13.90
C MET A 31 4.92 11.92 -14.06
N LYS A 32 4.96 11.14 -12.97
CA LYS A 32 5.25 9.71 -13.00
C LYS A 32 4.11 8.90 -13.63
N ASP A 33 2.87 9.30 -13.38
CA ASP A 33 1.67 8.61 -13.86
C ASP A 33 1.37 8.90 -15.33
N PHE A 34 1.65 10.10 -15.80
CA PHE A 34 1.38 10.52 -17.17
C PHE A 34 1.85 9.53 -18.26
N PRO A 35 3.11 9.07 -18.29
CA PRO A 35 3.55 8.12 -19.31
C PRO A 35 2.84 6.75 -19.22
N THR A 36 2.38 6.34 -18.03
CA THR A 36 1.72 5.03 -17.84
C THR A 36 0.36 4.96 -18.55
N LYS A 37 -0.27 6.10 -18.82
CA LYS A 37 -1.54 6.20 -19.56
C LYS A 37 -1.47 5.60 -20.97
N PHE A 38 -0.27 5.50 -21.54
CA PHE A 38 -0.03 4.94 -22.87
C PHE A 38 0.45 3.48 -22.83
N THR A 39 0.34 2.81 -21.68
CA THR A 39 0.75 1.42 -21.49
C THR A 39 -0.46 0.51 -21.28
N HIS A 40 -0.24 -0.80 -21.22
CA HIS A 40 -1.28 -1.79 -20.97
C HIS A 40 -1.82 -1.79 -19.53
N ALA A 41 -1.17 -1.06 -18.61
CA ALA A 41 -1.57 -0.94 -17.21
C ALA A 41 -1.39 0.50 -16.70
N PRO A 42 -2.32 1.41 -17.02
CA PRO A 42 -2.28 2.79 -16.52
C PRO A 42 -2.26 2.85 -14.98
N THR A 43 -1.43 3.72 -14.43
CA THR A 43 -1.29 3.92 -12.99
C THR A 43 -1.79 5.30 -12.58
N ASP A 44 -2.56 5.37 -11.49
CA ASP A 44 -2.82 6.60 -10.75
C ASP A 44 -2.49 6.36 -9.26
N HIS A 45 -1.35 6.89 -8.79
CA HIS A 45 -0.94 6.69 -7.40
C HIS A 45 -1.83 7.44 -6.39
N ASN A 46 -2.73 8.31 -6.82
CA ASN A 46 -3.70 8.96 -5.92
C ASN A 46 -4.84 8.02 -5.50
N GLU A 47 -5.02 6.92 -6.23
CA GLU A 47 -6.05 5.94 -5.93
C GLU A 47 -5.58 4.88 -4.93
N TRP A 48 -4.27 4.73 -4.75
CA TRP A 48 -3.66 3.72 -3.91
C TRP A 48 -3.90 3.99 -2.43
N PHE A 49 -4.00 2.93 -1.64
CA PHE A 49 -4.04 3.00 -0.18
C PHE A 49 -2.66 2.74 0.43
N GLY A 50 -2.41 3.33 1.59
CA GLY A 50 -1.29 2.95 2.45
C GLY A 50 -1.63 1.72 3.30
N LEU A 51 -0.64 0.89 3.58
CA LEU A 51 -0.74 -0.25 4.50
C LEU A 51 0.20 -0.01 5.67
N TYR A 52 -0.32 0.50 6.78
CA TYR A 52 0.49 0.85 7.96
C TYR A 52 0.46 -0.27 8.96
N ARG A 53 1.63 -0.79 9.34
CA ARG A 53 1.72 -1.94 10.23
C ARG A 53 1.29 -1.55 11.65
N ASP A 54 0.58 -2.46 12.30
CA ASP A 54 0.25 -2.35 13.72
C ASP A 54 1.37 -2.98 14.57
N ASP A 55 2.50 -2.28 14.67
CA ASP A 55 3.69 -2.72 15.42
C ASP A 55 4.01 -1.81 16.63
N GLY A 56 3.02 -1.03 17.07
CA GLY A 56 3.15 -0.03 18.13
C GLY A 56 3.58 1.37 17.62
N LYS A 57 4.02 1.49 16.37
CA LYS A 57 4.27 2.78 15.71
C LYS A 57 3.57 2.82 14.36
N ILE A 58 2.37 3.41 14.35
CA ILE A 58 1.52 3.44 13.16
C ILE A 58 2.01 4.50 12.17
N ASP A 59 2.93 4.11 11.31
CA ASP A 59 3.43 4.94 10.20
C ASP A 59 3.74 4.09 8.94
N ASP A 60 4.34 4.72 7.94
CA ASP A 60 4.58 4.13 6.62
C ASP A 60 5.83 3.24 6.56
N TYR A 61 6.53 3.07 7.69
CA TYR A 61 7.75 2.30 7.82
C TYR A 61 7.66 1.33 9.00
N THR A 62 8.43 0.25 8.94
CA THR A 62 8.51 -0.76 10.00
C THR A 62 9.91 -1.38 10.00
N TRP A 63 10.33 -1.88 11.16
CA TRP A 63 11.63 -2.52 11.33
C TRP A 63 11.46 -4.01 11.55
N ILE A 64 12.12 -4.82 10.73
CA ILE A 64 12.04 -6.27 10.81
C ILE A 64 13.44 -6.86 10.73
N ASN A 65 13.87 -7.54 11.78
CA ASN A 65 15.22 -8.10 11.89
C ASN A 65 16.29 -7.04 11.54
N ASN A 66 16.15 -5.84 12.11
CA ASN A 66 17.02 -4.68 11.88
C ASN A 66 17.05 -4.13 10.44
N VAL A 67 16.09 -4.52 9.59
CA VAL A 67 15.91 -3.99 8.24
C VAL A 67 14.67 -3.11 8.22
N GLU A 68 14.83 -1.84 7.81
CA GLU A 68 13.70 -0.95 7.54
C GLU A 68 13.00 -1.38 6.25
N ARG A 69 11.68 -1.46 6.32
CA ARG A 69 10.78 -1.71 5.20
C ARG A 69 9.63 -0.73 5.29
N GLY A 70 8.96 -0.44 4.18
CA GLY A 70 7.86 0.50 4.22
C GLY A 70 7.31 0.82 2.86
N ASN A 71 6.58 1.93 2.78
CA ASN A 71 5.86 2.36 1.58
C ASN A 71 4.94 1.26 1.02
N PHE A 72 4.40 0.40 1.90
CA PHE A 72 3.52 -0.67 1.48
C PHE A 72 2.18 -0.10 1.03
N ARG A 73 1.68 -0.64 -0.09
CA ARG A 73 0.46 -0.15 -0.74
C ARG A 73 -0.48 -1.29 -1.05
N LEU A 74 -1.76 -0.95 -1.11
CA LEU A 74 -2.78 -1.72 -1.80
C LEU A 74 -3.10 -1.00 -3.12
N HIS A 75 -2.80 -1.64 -4.25
CA HIS A 75 -2.88 -1.01 -5.56
C HIS A 75 -3.07 -2.03 -6.69
N PRO A 76 -3.50 -1.63 -7.90
CA PRO A 76 -3.49 -2.51 -9.06
C PRO A 76 -2.08 -2.65 -9.64
N ILE A 77 -1.85 -3.69 -10.41
CA ILE A 77 -0.58 -3.89 -11.11
C ILE A 77 -0.28 -2.69 -12.03
N GLY A 78 0.95 -2.18 -11.94
CA GLY A 78 1.45 -1.15 -12.86
C GLY A 78 2.18 -1.77 -14.06
N PRO A 79 2.67 -0.95 -15.01
CA PRO A 79 3.24 -1.44 -16.27
C PRO A 79 4.45 -2.37 -16.11
N MET A 80 5.19 -2.20 -15.01
CA MET A 80 6.41 -2.96 -14.70
C MET A 80 6.15 -4.17 -13.80
N GLY A 81 4.92 -4.39 -13.31
CA GLY A 81 4.59 -5.52 -12.45
C GLY A 81 5.29 -5.57 -11.09
N VAL A 82 5.92 -4.48 -10.65
CA VAL A 82 6.71 -4.42 -9.42
C VAL A 82 5.80 -4.19 -8.21
N SER A 83 5.94 -5.02 -7.15
CA SER A 83 5.22 -4.85 -5.88
C SER A 83 6.12 -4.54 -4.67
N MET A 84 7.34 -5.09 -4.59
CA MET A 84 8.29 -4.91 -3.47
C MET A 84 7.68 -5.17 -2.07
N GLY A 85 6.67 -6.05 -2.00
CA GLY A 85 5.92 -6.37 -0.79
C GLY A 85 4.58 -5.64 -0.66
N CYS A 86 4.16 -4.84 -1.65
CA CYS A 86 2.78 -4.35 -1.73
C CYS A 86 1.79 -5.49 -1.98
N ILE A 87 0.52 -5.27 -1.61
CA ILE A 87 -0.60 -6.10 -2.05
C ILE A 87 -1.07 -5.55 -3.40
N THR A 88 -0.84 -6.34 -4.45
CA THR A 88 -1.10 -5.91 -5.83
C THR A 88 -2.21 -6.75 -6.47
N LEU A 89 -3.27 -6.09 -6.95
CA LEU A 89 -4.34 -6.75 -7.69
C LEU A 89 -3.96 -6.83 -9.18
N GLN A 90 -4.14 -8.01 -9.79
CA GLN A 90 -3.75 -8.28 -11.17
C GLN A 90 -4.59 -7.49 -12.20
N HIS A 91 -5.83 -7.18 -11.86
CA HIS A 91 -6.73 -6.43 -12.75
C HIS A 91 -7.12 -5.10 -12.11
N ALA A 92 -6.95 -4.02 -12.87
CA ALA A 92 -7.33 -2.67 -12.43
C ALA A 92 -8.84 -2.56 -12.11
N ALA A 93 -9.69 -3.29 -12.83
CA ALA A 93 -11.13 -3.33 -12.57
C ALA A 93 -11.45 -3.89 -11.18
N ASP A 94 -10.82 -5.01 -10.79
CA ASP A 94 -11.00 -5.60 -9.46
C ASP A 94 -10.54 -4.65 -8.35
N PHE A 95 -9.43 -3.94 -8.60
CA PHE A 95 -8.97 -2.89 -7.70
C PHE A 95 -9.99 -1.76 -7.56
N GLN A 96 -10.62 -1.31 -8.66
CA GLN A 96 -11.67 -0.28 -8.55
C GLN A 96 -12.87 -0.76 -7.74
N VAL A 97 -13.30 -2.02 -7.91
CA VAL A 97 -14.38 -2.59 -7.09
C VAL A 97 -14.00 -2.58 -5.61
N LEU A 98 -12.82 -3.10 -5.27
CA LEU A 98 -12.32 -3.12 -3.89
C LEU A 98 -12.17 -1.70 -3.31
N ARG A 99 -11.60 -0.78 -4.09
CA ARG A 99 -11.40 0.62 -3.71
C ARG A 99 -12.73 1.30 -3.38
N GLN A 100 -13.73 1.14 -4.23
CA GLN A 100 -15.04 1.71 -3.98
C GLN A 100 -15.66 1.13 -2.70
N ALA A 101 -15.56 -0.18 -2.48
CA ALA A 101 -16.05 -0.81 -1.25
C ALA A 101 -15.36 -0.23 0.01
N LEU A 102 -14.03 -0.06 -0.02
CA LEU A 102 -13.27 0.53 1.07
C LEU A 102 -13.66 1.98 1.34
N LEU A 103 -13.81 2.80 0.29
CA LEU A 103 -14.19 4.22 0.44
C LEU A 103 -15.61 4.43 0.96
N HIS A 104 -16.51 3.46 0.76
CA HIS A 104 -17.87 3.50 1.29
C HIS A 104 -17.98 2.94 2.72
N THR A 105 -16.88 2.43 3.29
CA THR A 105 -16.86 1.94 4.66
C THR A 105 -16.73 3.10 5.64
N GLN A 106 -17.40 3.01 6.79
CA GLN A 106 -17.19 3.96 7.88
C GLN A 106 -15.75 3.80 8.39
N THR A 107 -15.00 4.90 8.39
CA THR A 107 -13.62 4.86 8.85
C THR A 107 -13.53 4.73 10.37
N ILE A 108 -12.50 4.03 10.81
CA ILE A 108 -12.18 3.84 12.23
C ILE A 108 -10.93 4.63 12.59
N THR A 109 -10.93 5.25 13.77
CA THR A 109 -9.72 5.88 14.29
C THR A 109 -8.76 4.79 14.75
N VAL A 110 -7.51 4.85 14.28
CA VAL A 110 -6.47 3.95 14.76
C VAL A 110 -6.04 4.42 16.16
N ASN A 111 -6.20 3.53 17.15
CA ASN A 111 -5.96 3.84 18.56
C ASN A 111 -4.62 4.54 18.81
N GLY A 112 -4.63 5.59 19.62
CA GLY A 112 -3.43 6.36 19.94
C GLY A 112 -2.95 7.30 18.83
N THR A 113 -3.69 7.43 17.73
CA THR A 113 -3.34 8.31 16.60
C THR A 113 -4.53 9.17 16.14
N LYS A 114 -4.29 10.09 15.19
CA LYS A 114 -5.34 10.81 14.46
C LYS A 114 -5.65 10.18 13.10
N LEU A 115 -5.10 9.01 12.83
CA LEU A 115 -5.22 8.34 11.54
C LEU A 115 -6.58 7.66 11.44
N MET A 116 -7.21 7.82 10.28
CA MET A 116 -8.46 7.16 9.95
C MET A 116 -8.17 6.00 8.99
N ALA A 117 -8.61 4.80 9.33
CA ALA A 117 -8.46 3.61 8.52
C ALA A 117 -9.81 3.19 7.93
N TYR A 118 -9.78 2.69 6.69
CA TYR A 118 -10.92 2.10 6.00
C TYR A 118 -11.18 0.64 6.44
N GLY A 119 -10.22 0.03 7.13
CA GLY A 119 -10.28 -1.36 7.59
C GLY A 119 -8.89 -1.87 7.97
N GLY A 120 -8.80 -3.18 8.23
CA GLY A 120 -7.55 -3.86 8.56
C GLY A 120 -7.32 -5.10 7.69
N ILE A 121 -6.06 -5.45 7.47
CA ILE A 121 -5.61 -6.67 6.80
C ILE A 121 -4.72 -7.43 7.76
N GLU A 122 -4.94 -8.73 7.89
CA GLU A 122 -4.04 -9.63 8.64
C GLU A 122 -3.25 -10.47 7.64
N VAL A 123 -1.92 -10.36 7.70
CA VAL A 123 -0.98 -11.11 6.87
C VAL A 123 -0.45 -12.26 7.71
N VAL A 124 -0.75 -13.48 7.29
CA VAL A 124 -0.28 -14.72 7.92
C VAL A 124 0.67 -15.43 6.97
N THR A 125 1.85 -15.78 7.47
CA THR A 125 2.83 -16.56 6.70
C THR A 125 2.80 -18.02 7.15
N TYR A 126 2.95 -18.94 6.20
CA TYR A 126 3.11 -20.37 6.48
C TYR A 126 4.52 -20.79 6.03
N GLY A 127 5.48 -20.66 6.95
CA GLY A 127 6.91 -20.92 6.69
C GLY A 127 7.71 -19.68 6.28
N ASN A 128 9.04 -19.77 6.40
CA ASN A 128 9.98 -18.64 6.24
C ASN A 128 10.77 -18.65 4.92
N THR A 129 10.35 -19.47 3.96
CA THR A 129 11.10 -19.69 2.71
C THR A 129 10.21 -19.47 1.50
N CYS A 130 10.54 -18.48 0.67
CA CYS A 130 10.24 -18.60 -0.77
C CYS A 130 11.15 -19.72 -1.33
N PRO A 131 10.62 -20.68 -2.10
CA PRO A 131 11.44 -21.60 -2.88
C PRO A 131 12.35 -20.86 -3.87
#